data_AF-A0AAV4GZT7-F1
#
_entry.id   AF-A0AAV4GZT7-F1
#
_cell.length_a   1.000
_cell.length_b   1.000
_cell.length_c   1.000
_cell.angle_alpha   90.00
_cell.angle_beta   90.00
_cell.angle_gamma   90.00
#
_symmetry.space_group_name_H-M   'P 1'
#
loop_
_entity.id
_entity.type
_entity.pdbx_description
1 polymer ?
#
loop_
_entity_poly.entity_id
_entity_poly.type
_entity_poly.pdbx_seq_one_letter_code
_entity_poly.pdbx_strand_id
1 'polypeptide(L)'
;MDPDIKIFVKEVKDGIQNSNTEADILKWLTVVKSLLVKETFQNLDFSNKCGYSIEQINLFSKEISDSYIIQLYELLLTKFSVEWVSKVGTEKFNLLVRPVFLQGNYKYSFITLFQASSENTTIDYKCQKCVALLEEYLNRRTLTRLLQSQSLCTAGSLSRGPQTLAPDQEILVGFLTSLPSKMANKLRQENSDAFLPQSYIPLLAASVLDNLDSSHQILSQGENVSLHFISVLIGKLSLTGYANLFVEAVLPHLCVRVRRDYLWCRICERIFLQVPSRCLEAVVVPLFRLIPWYGLVDKFLGDSVLHNTSLKMLLCTKLLLHRTFPEPKTTLHNIIGYLSSFHTRRHLLIEVSLSLLRVWGNASSMRHISAEQHLYISRALVVCMGYLNEKEKSANEG
;
A
#
# COMPACT_ATOMS: atom_id res chain seq x y z
N MET A 1 12.04 -29.15 4.56
CA MET A 1 13.02 -28.74 3.55
C MET A 1 13.93 -29.92 3.32
N ASP A 2 13.95 -30.40 2.08
CA ASP A 2 14.72 -31.55 1.60
C ASP A 2 16.22 -31.41 1.97
N PRO A 3 16.89 -32.47 2.45
CA PRO A 3 18.34 -32.47 2.68
C PRO A 3 19.15 -31.95 1.47
N ASP A 4 18.76 -32.26 0.25
CA ASP A 4 19.48 -31.86 -0.96
C ASP A 4 19.42 -30.34 -1.17
N ILE A 5 18.27 -29.72 -0.88
CA ILE A 5 18.11 -28.26 -0.95
C ILE A 5 18.98 -27.59 0.11
N LYS A 6 19.11 -28.16 1.32
CA LYS A 6 19.97 -27.60 2.38
C LYS A 6 21.44 -27.62 1.97
N ILE A 7 21.90 -28.70 1.34
CA ILE A 7 23.27 -28.83 0.81
C ILE A 7 23.49 -27.78 -0.28
N PHE A 8 22.60 -27.71 -1.28
CA PHE A 8 22.65 -26.71 -2.35
C PHE A 8 22.70 -25.27 -1.80
N VAL A 9 21.82 -24.95 -0.86
CA VAL A 9 21.76 -23.65 -0.17
C VAL A 9 23.09 -23.28 0.46
N LYS A 10 23.73 -24.24 1.13
CA LYS A 10 25.03 -24.05 1.77
C LYS A 10 26.13 -23.84 0.73
N GLU A 11 26.19 -24.66 -0.31
CA GLU A 11 27.18 -24.54 -1.38
C GLU A 11 27.11 -23.20 -2.10
N VAL A 12 25.89 -22.70 -2.40
CA VAL A 12 25.72 -21.38 -3.03
C VAL A 12 26.25 -20.27 -2.13
N LYS A 13 25.98 -20.32 -0.82
CA LYS A 13 26.49 -19.32 0.14
C LYS A 13 28.00 -19.36 0.24
N ASP A 14 28.56 -20.55 0.48
CA ASP A 14 30.00 -20.76 0.60
C ASP A 14 30.71 -20.34 -0.70
N GLY A 15 30.08 -20.63 -1.83
CA GLY A 15 30.50 -20.19 -3.15
C GLY A 15 30.61 -18.68 -3.28
N ILE A 16 29.54 -17.93 -3.00
CA ILE A 16 29.55 -16.46 -3.05
C ILE A 16 30.54 -15.88 -2.04
N GLN A 17 30.63 -16.46 -0.84
CA GLN A 17 31.45 -15.94 0.23
C GLN A 17 32.95 -16.12 -0.05
N ASN A 18 33.36 -17.28 -0.57
CA ASN A 18 34.77 -17.66 -0.72
C ASN A 18 35.34 -17.41 -2.13
N SER A 19 34.50 -17.05 -3.11
CA SER A 19 34.96 -16.78 -4.48
C SER A 19 35.83 -15.52 -4.56
N ASN A 20 37.08 -15.71 -4.98
CA ASN A 20 38.07 -14.63 -5.13
C ASN A 20 38.48 -14.36 -6.58
N THR A 21 38.32 -15.35 -7.46
CA THR A 21 38.59 -15.22 -8.90
C THR A 21 37.35 -14.72 -9.63
N GLU A 22 37.55 -13.96 -10.72
CA GLU A 22 36.44 -13.49 -11.56
C GLU A 22 35.59 -14.65 -12.08
N ALA A 23 36.22 -15.73 -12.55
CA ALA A 23 35.53 -16.89 -13.10
C ALA A 23 34.61 -17.57 -12.06
N ASP A 24 35.08 -17.72 -10.82
CA ASP A 24 34.29 -18.32 -9.73
C ASP A 24 33.15 -17.41 -9.29
N ILE A 25 33.39 -16.09 -9.19
CA ILE A 25 32.34 -15.12 -8.85
C ILE A 25 31.22 -15.17 -9.89
N LEU A 26 31.54 -15.12 -11.18
CA LEU A 26 30.54 -15.13 -12.26
C LEU A 26 29.75 -16.45 -12.31
N LYS A 27 30.43 -17.55 -12.01
CA LYS A 27 29.83 -18.88 -11.91
C LYS A 27 28.77 -18.94 -10.80
N TRP A 28 29.04 -18.43 -9.60
CA TRP A 28 28.06 -18.42 -8.53
C TRP A 28 26.95 -17.38 -8.71
N LEU A 29 27.27 -16.19 -9.24
CA LEU A 29 26.26 -15.17 -9.57
C LEU A 29 25.25 -15.69 -10.60
N THR A 30 25.70 -16.49 -11.55
CA THR A 30 24.86 -17.19 -12.52
C THR A 30 23.85 -18.12 -11.83
N VAL A 31 24.31 -18.94 -10.88
CA VAL A 31 23.43 -19.86 -10.15
C VAL A 31 22.40 -19.07 -9.35
N VAL A 32 22.82 -17.99 -8.68
CA VAL A 32 21.92 -17.12 -7.92
C VAL A 32 20.88 -16.44 -8.81
N LYS A 33 21.29 -15.90 -9.98
CA LYS A 33 20.35 -15.34 -10.96
C LYS A 33 19.32 -16.39 -11.38
N SER A 34 19.78 -17.58 -11.72
CA SER A 34 18.92 -18.69 -12.16
C SER A 34 17.95 -19.14 -11.06
N LEU A 35 18.39 -19.06 -9.80
CA LEU A 35 17.57 -19.42 -8.65
C LEU A 35 16.48 -18.39 -8.35
N LEU A 36 16.79 -17.10 -8.49
CA LEU A 36 15.91 -16.01 -8.05
C LEU A 36 15.08 -15.38 -9.17
N VAL A 37 15.56 -15.41 -10.42
CA VAL A 37 14.91 -14.76 -11.57
C VAL A 37 14.30 -15.82 -12.49
N LYS A 38 12.98 -15.73 -12.75
CA LYS A 38 12.19 -16.73 -13.49
C LYS A 38 12.26 -16.59 -15.02
N GLU A 39 13.25 -15.92 -15.60
CA GLU A 39 13.36 -15.77 -17.07
C GLU A 39 13.62 -17.11 -17.77
N THR A 40 12.97 -17.34 -18.91
CA THR A 40 13.24 -18.49 -19.79
C THR A 40 14.67 -18.40 -20.33
N PHE A 41 15.50 -19.36 -19.91
CA PHE A 41 16.88 -19.53 -20.34
C PHE A 41 16.96 -19.74 -21.85
N GLN A 42 17.31 -18.70 -22.62
CA GLN A 42 17.54 -18.89 -24.06
C GLN A 42 18.98 -18.66 -24.51
N ASN A 43 19.87 -17.98 -23.77
CA ASN A 43 21.17 -17.60 -24.36
C ASN A 43 22.34 -17.45 -23.37
N LEU A 44 22.40 -18.24 -22.31
CA LEU A 44 23.63 -18.30 -21.49
C LEU A 44 24.16 -19.73 -21.52
N ASP A 45 25.35 -19.87 -22.11
CA ASP A 45 26.05 -21.13 -22.33
C ASP A 45 26.52 -21.69 -20.96
N PHE A 46 25.62 -22.37 -20.27
CA PHE A 46 25.84 -22.92 -18.94
C PHE A 46 26.34 -24.36 -19.03
N SER A 47 27.52 -24.52 -19.61
CA SER A 47 28.22 -25.80 -19.55
C SER A 47 28.62 -26.10 -18.10
N ASN A 48 27.80 -26.84 -17.35
CA ASN A 48 28.14 -27.63 -16.15
C ASN A 48 29.10 -27.01 -15.12
N LYS A 49 29.08 -25.69 -14.87
CA LYS A 49 30.14 -25.10 -14.05
C LYS A 49 30.04 -25.51 -12.57
N CYS A 50 28.85 -25.65 -11.98
CA CYS A 50 28.67 -26.06 -10.57
C CYS A 50 28.14 -27.49 -10.35
N GLY A 51 28.01 -28.29 -11.40
CA GLY A 51 27.40 -29.64 -11.29
C GLY A 51 25.87 -29.68 -11.13
N TYR A 52 25.19 -28.53 -11.15
CA TYR A 52 23.73 -28.43 -11.11
C TYR A 52 23.13 -28.17 -12.49
N SER A 53 22.12 -28.95 -12.87
CA SER A 53 21.33 -28.70 -14.08
C SER A 53 20.33 -27.55 -13.86
N ILE A 54 19.90 -26.91 -14.95
CA ILE A 54 18.88 -25.86 -14.92
C ILE A 54 17.57 -26.39 -14.32
N GLU A 55 17.22 -27.64 -14.62
CA GLU A 55 16.02 -28.30 -14.09
C GLU A 55 16.08 -28.46 -12.57
N GLN A 56 17.23 -28.85 -12.03
CA GLN A 56 17.46 -28.95 -10.58
C GLN A 56 17.33 -27.59 -9.91
N ILE A 57 17.93 -26.53 -10.48
CA ILE A 57 17.84 -25.17 -9.93
C ILE A 57 16.38 -24.67 -9.95
N ASN A 58 15.63 -24.98 -11.01
CA ASN A 58 14.21 -24.63 -11.12
C ASN A 58 13.31 -25.40 -10.15
N LEU A 59 13.68 -26.63 -9.78
CA LEU A 59 13.01 -27.37 -8.72
C LEU A 59 13.29 -26.71 -7.37
N PHE A 60 14.56 -26.45 -7.07
CA PHE A 60 14.98 -25.83 -5.82
C PHE A 60 14.39 -24.43 -5.63
N SER A 61 14.28 -23.62 -6.68
CA SER A 61 13.70 -22.27 -6.61
C SER A 61 12.24 -22.25 -6.16
N LYS A 62 11.49 -23.34 -6.37
CA LYS A 62 10.08 -23.45 -5.95
C LYS A 62 9.93 -23.83 -4.48
N GLU A 63 10.90 -24.54 -3.92
CA GLU A 63 10.84 -25.10 -2.57
C GLU A 63 11.70 -24.35 -1.55
N ILE A 64 12.46 -23.36 -2.01
CA ILE A 64 13.36 -22.61 -1.16
C ILE A 64 12.60 -21.74 -0.16
N SER A 65 13.10 -21.70 1.07
CA SER A 65 12.48 -20.91 2.13
C SER A 65 12.79 -19.42 1.99
N ASP A 66 11.83 -18.60 2.40
CA ASP A 66 11.95 -17.13 2.43
C ASP A 66 13.19 -16.68 3.22
N SER A 67 13.51 -17.35 4.34
CA SER A 67 14.69 -17.04 5.16
C SER A 67 15.99 -17.17 4.38
N TYR A 68 16.08 -18.14 3.47
CA TYR A 68 17.29 -18.29 2.65
C TYR A 68 17.38 -17.21 1.58
N ILE A 69 16.26 -16.85 0.95
CA ILE A 69 16.21 -15.77 -0.05
C ILE A 69 16.71 -14.46 0.57
N ILE A 70 16.26 -14.13 1.78
CA ILE A 70 16.73 -12.95 2.51
C ILE A 70 18.25 -13.01 2.72
N GLN A 71 18.76 -14.13 3.24
CA GLN A 71 20.19 -14.31 3.50
C GLN A 71 21.04 -14.21 2.22
N LEU A 72 20.53 -14.64 1.06
CA LEU A 72 21.23 -14.45 -0.21
C LEU A 72 21.31 -12.98 -0.61
N TYR A 73 20.22 -12.23 -0.49
CA TYR A 73 20.24 -10.79 -0.76
C TYR A 73 21.22 -10.07 0.18
N GLU A 74 21.17 -10.35 1.48
CA GLU A 74 22.11 -9.79 2.46
C GLU A 74 23.56 -10.13 2.11
N LEU A 75 23.84 -11.40 1.79
CA LEU A 75 25.18 -11.85 1.41
C LEU A 75 25.69 -11.13 0.15
N LEU A 76 24.86 -10.99 -0.89
CA LEU A 76 25.23 -10.23 -2.09
C LEU A 76 25.55 -8.77 -1.75
N LEU A 77 24.74 -8.14 -0.88
CA LEU A 77 24.97 -6.76 -0.45
C LEU A 77 26.26 -6.62 0.38
N THR A 78 26.71 -7.65 1.12
CA THR A 78 28.03 -7.60 1.79
C THR A 78 29.19 -7.53 0.80
N LYS A 79 29.00 -8.00 -0.43
CA LYS A 79 30.02 -7.99 -1.49
C LYS A 79 30.08 -6.68 -2.28
N PHE A 80 29.18 -5.71 -2.05
CA PHE A 80 29.19 -4.44 -2.76
C PHE A 80 30.34 -3.53 -2.31
N SER A 81 31.57 -3.86 -2.73
CA SER A 81 32.75 -3.02 -2.60
C SER A 81 33.22 -2.55 -3.97
N VAL A 82 34.03 -1.48 -4.01
CA VAL A 82 34.64 -0.98 -5.25
C VAL A 82 35.45 -2.08 -5.93
N GLU A 83 36.22 -2.85 -5.15
CA GLU A 83 37.05 -3.95 -5.63
C GLU A 83 36.25 -5.11 -6.22
N TRP A 84 35.12 -5.45 -5.61
CA TRP A 84 34.30 -6.56 -6.09
C TRP A 84 33.55 -6.17 -7.36
N VAL A 85 32.97 -4.97 -7.40
CA VAL A 85 32.26 -4.48 -8.59
C VAL A 85 33.22 -4.28 -9.76
N SER A 86 34.47 -3.85 -9.52
CA SER A 86 35.47 -3.76 -10.58
C SER A 86 35.90 -5.13 -11.12
N LYS A 87 36.03 -6.15 -10.26
CA LYS A 87 36.29 -7.54 -10.68
C LYS A 87 35.16 -8.14 -11.51
N VAL A 88 33.90 -7.85 -11.16
CA VAL A 88 32.75 -8.33 -11.92
C VAL A 88 32.62 -7.57 -13.25
N GLY A 89 32.88 -6.27 -13.24
CA GLY A 89 32.70 -5.39 -14.39
C GLY A 89 31.23 -5.00 -14.61
N THR A 90 31.02 -3.80 -15.17
CA THR A 90 29.69 -3.19 -15.32
C THR A 90 28.72 -4.03 -16.16
N GLU A 91 29.18 -4.55 -17.30
CA GLU A 91 28.39 -5.41 -18.20
C GLU A 91 27.86 -6.64 -17.46
N LYS A 92 28.73 -7.38 -16.78
CA LYS A 92 28.35 -8.61 -16.09
C LYS A 92 27.53 -8.33 -14.83
N PHE A 93 27.79 -7.21 -14.15
CA PHE A 93 26.94 -6.75 -13.05
C PHE A 93 25.50 -6.51 -13.53
N ASN A 94 25.34 -5.81 -14.66
CA ASN A 94 24.03 -5.53 -15.26
C ASN A 94 23.32 -6.79 -15.76
N LEU A 95 24.08 -7.82 -16.19
CA LEU A 95 23.54 -9.09 -16.66
C LEU A 95 23.21 -10.08 -15.54
N LEU A 96 24.00 -10.12 -14.46
CA LEU A 96 23.92 -11.17 -13.43
C LEU A 96 23.38 -10.68 -12.08
N VAL A 97 23.78 -9.49 -11.63
CA VAL A 97 23.45 -8.98 -10.28
C VAL A 97 22.21 -8.12 -10.31
N ARG A 98 22.16 -7.13 -11.21
CA ARG A 98 21.06 -6.19 -11.33
C ARG A 98 19.69 -6.89 -11.48
N PRO A 99 19.52 -7.92 -12.33
CA PRO A 99 18.23 -8.59 -12.48
C PRO A 99 17.78 -9.34 -11.21
N VAL A 100 18.71 -9.84 -10.39
CA VAL A 100 18.40 -10.51 -9.12
C VAL A 100 17.63 -9.58 -8.18
N PHE A 101 18.00 -8.30 -8.15
CA PHE A 101 17.30 -7.30 -7.35
C PHE A 101 16.02 -6.79 -8.04
N LEU A 102 16.04 -6.55 -9.34
CA LEU A 102 14.91 -5.90 -10.02
C LEU A 102 13.77 -6.86 -10.42
N GLN A 103 14.08 -8.14 -10.58
CA GLN A 103 13.16 -9.16 -11.09
C GLN A 103 13.07 -10.41 -10.22
N GLY A 104 13.91 -10.52 -9.18
CA GLY A 104 13.87 -11.66 -8.25
C GLY A 104 12.66 -11.61 -7.32
N ASN A 105 12.86 -11.95 -6.05
CA ASN A 105 11.78 -11.80 -5.07
C ASN A 105 11.59 -10.32 -4.73
N TYR A 106 10.55 -9.72 -5.31
CA TYR A 106 10.20 -8.31 -5.16
C TYR A 106 10.15 -7.84 -3.69
N LYS A 107 9.51 -8.61 -2.80
CA LYS A 107 9.36 -8.25 -1.39
C LYS A 107 10.73 -8.18 -0.69
N TYR A 108 11.52 -9.24 -0.78
CA TYR A 108 12.80 -9.30 -0.06
C TYR A 108 13.89 -8.46 -0.69
N SER A 109 13.87 -8.28 -2.02
CA SER A 109 14.75 -7.33 -2.70
C SER A 109 14.49 -5.91 -2.23
N PHE A 110 13.23 -5.46 -2.18
CA PHE A 110 12.89 -4.13 -1.71
C PHE A 110 13.29 -3.91 -0.24
N ILE A 111 12.97 -4.87 0.64
CA ILE A 111 13.32 -4.82 2.06
C ILE A 111 14.83 -4.68 2.25
N THR A 112 15.61 -5.56 1.62
CA THR A 112 17.07 -5.58 1.81
C THR A 112 17.76 -4.35 1.20
N LEU A 113 17.34 -3.91 0.01
CA LEU A 113 17.84 -2.66 -0.59
C LEU A 113 17.49 -1.43 0.25
N PHE A 114 16.26 -1.36 0.78
CA PHE A 114 15.83 -0.26 1.61
C PHE A 114 16.62 -0.18 2.92
N GLN A 115 16.82 -1.30 3.61
CA GLN A 115 17.62 -1.36 4.83
C GLN A 115 19.07 -0.96 4.58
N ALA A 116 19.70 -1.54 3.55
CA ALA A 116 21.07 -1.19 3.18
C ALA A 116 21.23 0.28 2.75
N SER A 117 20.18 0.90 2.22
CA SER A 117 20.20 2.32 1.85
C SER A 117 19.95 3.24 3.05
N SER A 118 19.12 2.84 4.01
CA SER A 118 18.62 3.72 5.08
C SER A 118 19.26 3.52 6.46
N GLU A 119 19.74 2.32 6.80
CA GLU A 119 20.27 1.99 8.13
C GLU A 119 21.77 2.27 8.27
N ASN A 120 22.51 2.32 7.16
CA ASN A 120 23.94 2.66 7.20
C ASN A 120 24.15 4.08 7.73
N THR A 121 25.10 4.28 8.64
CA THR A 121 25.39 5.63 9.19
C THR A 121 26.07 6.52 8.15
N THR A 122 26.96 5.96 7.33
CA THR A 122 27.74 6.66 6.30
C THR A 122 27.14 6.45 4.91
N ILE A 123 27.39 7.39 3.98
CA ILE A 123 27.09 7.21 2.56
C ILE A 123 28.38 6.68 1.92
N ASP A 124 28.52 5.36 1.91
CA ASP A 124 29.65 4.68 1.27
C ASP A 124 29.27 4.19 -0.14
N TYR A 125 30.22 3.58 -0.84
CA TYR A 125 30.00 3.04 -2.18
C TYR A 125 28.85 2.02 -2.22
N LYS A 126 28.76 1.17 -1.19
CA LYS A 126 27.67 0.18 -1.04
C LYS A 126 26.33 0.89 -0.98
N CYS A 127 26.19 1.89 -0.11
CA CYS A 127 24.99 2.69 0.05
C CYS A 127 24.58 3.33 -1.29
N GLN A 128 25.51 3.99 -1.99
CA GLN A 128 25.22 4.60 -3.30
C GLN A 128 24.75 3.58 -4.34
N LYS A 129 25.36 2.39 -4.39
CA LYS A 129 24.90 1.32 -5.28
C LYS A 129 23.53 0.76 -4.90
N CYS A 130 23.24 0.63 -3.61
CA CYS A 130 21.90 0.21 -3.14
C CYS A 130 20.84 1.25 -3.48
N VAL A 131 21.16 2.54 -3.32
CA VAL A 131 20.27 3.66 -3.68
C VAL A 131 19.98 3.67 -5.17
N ALA A 132 20.99 3.50 -6.02
CA ALA A 132 20.79 3.44 -7.47
C ALA A 132 19.92 2.25 -7.89
N LEU A 133 20.13 1.07 -7.31
CA LEU A 133 19.27 -0.09 -7.57
C LEU A 133 17.85 0.11 -7.03
N LEU A 134 17.70 0.74 -5.87
CA LEU A 134 16.41 1.04 -5.28
C LEU A 134 15.64 2.06 -6.14
N GLU A 135 16.30 3.12 -6.60
CA GLU A 135 15.71 4.11 -7.52
C GLU A 135 15.19 3.44 -8.79
N GLU A 136 15.98 2.54 -9.38
CA GLU A 136 15.57 1.80 -10.57
C GLU A 136 14.43 0.79 -10.29
N TYR A 137 14.43 0.21 -9.09
CA TYR A 137 13.36 -0.66 -8.61
C TYR A 137 12.03 0.10 -8.50
N LEU A 138 12.06 1.42 -8.22
CA LEU A 138 10.88 2.28 -8.16
C LEU A 138 10.34 2.61 -9.55
N ASN A 139 9.76 1.60 -10.18
CA ASN A 139 8.95 1.76 -11.38
C ASN A 139 7.60 1.06 -11.22
N ARG A 140 6.62 1.50 -12.04
CA ARG A 140 5.23 1.06 -11.95
C ARG A 140 5.09 -0.46 -12.08
N ARG A 141 5.85 -1.09 -12.97
CA ARG A 141 5.78 -2.54 -13.22
C ARG A 141 6.26 -3.32 -12.00
N THR A 142 7.42 -2.97 -11.46
CA THR A 142 8.03 -3.66 -10.31
C THR A 142 7.18 -3.48 -9.05
N LEU A 143 6.72 -2.27 -8.76
CA LEU A 143 5.83 -2.02 -7.62
C LEU A 143 4.50 -2.74 -7.76
N THR A 144 3.90 -2.78 -8.96
CA THR A 144 2.67 -3.54 -9.19
C THR A 144 2.86 -5.03 -8.90
N ARG A 145 3.97 -5.62 -9.38
CA ARG A 145 4.31 -7.03 -9.11
C ARG A 145 4.54 -7.30 -7.62
N LEU A 146 5.19 -6.36 -6.92
CA LEU A 146 5.34 -6.41 -5.48
C LEU A 146 3.96 -6.43 -4.79
N LEU A 147 3.05 -5.53 -5.15
CA LEU A 147 1.71 -5.46 -4.55
C LEU A 147 0.86 -6.70 -4.86
N GLN A 148 0.91 -7.20 -6.10
CA GLN A 148 0.23 -8.43 -6.52
C GLN A 148 0.71 -9.65 -5.74
N SER A 149 2.01 -9.73 -5.43
CA SER A 149 2.54 -10.84 -4.63
C SER A 149 1.98 -10.87 -3.20
N GLN A 150 1.39 -9.76 -2.72
CA GLN A 150 0.76 -9.66 -1.39
C GLN A 150 -0.75 -9.90 -1.40
N SER A 151 -1.40 -9.86 -2.58
CA SER A 151 -2.85 -9.99 -2.71
C SER A 151 -3.32 -11.42 -3.01
N LEU A 152 -2.41 -12.29 -3.46
CA LEU A 152 -2.71 -13.70 -3.74
C LEU A 152 -3.07 -14.45 -2.43
N CYS A 153 -4.28 -15.03 -2.41
CA CYS A 153 -4.71 -15.91 -1.34
C CYS A 153 -4.05 -17.28 -1.51
N THR A 154 -3.15 -17.69 -0.60
CA THR A 154 -2.71 -19.09 -0.54
C THR A 154 -3.90 -19.97 -0.17
N ALA A 155 -4.15 -21.02 -0.95
CA ALA A 155 -5.19 -22.00 -0.69
C ALA A 155 -5.01 -22.57 0.73
N GLY A 156 -5.91 -22.20 1.65
CA GLY A 156 -5.84 -22.56 3.07
C GLY A 156 -6.09 -21.38 4.03
N SER A 157 -5.92 -20.13 3.59
CA SER A 157 -6.21 -18.94 4.41
C SER A 157 -7.68 -18.51 4.30
N LEU A 158 -8.60 -19.36 4.74
CA LEU A 158 -10.01 -19.02 4.96
C LEU A 158 -10.28 -18.79 6.45
N SER A 159 -9.40 -18.06 7.14
CA SER A 159 -9.67 -17.64 8.52
C SER A 159 -10.54 -16.39 8.52
N ARG A 160 -11.82 -16.55 8.90
CA ARG A 160 -12.79 -15.48 9.24
C ARG A 160 -12.44 -14.75 10.56
N GLY A 161 -11.15 -14.68 10.92
CA GLY A 161 -10.65 -13.95 12.09
C GLY A 161 -10.16 -12.55 11.73
N PRO A 162 -9.78 -11.72 12.71
CA PRO A 162 -9.10 -10.45 12.44
C PRO A 162 -7.85 -10.74 11.60
N GLN A 163 -7.85 -10.26 10.36
CA GLN A 163 -6.72 -10.42 9.46
C GLN A 163 -5.59 -9.55 10.02
N THR A 164 -4.52 -10.20 10.47
CA THR A 164 -3.27 -9.55 10.83
C THR A 164 -2.28 -9.80 9.71
N LEU A 165 -1.54 -8.78 9.31
CA LEU A 165 -0.46 -8.95 8.36
C LEU A 165 0.62 -9.85 8.95
N ALA A 166 1.28 -10.63 8.10
CA ALA A 166 2.49 -11.31 8.52
C ALA A 166 3.57 -10.27 8.91
N PRO A 167 4.48 -10.58 9.84
CA PRO A 167 5.47 -9.61 10.33
C PRO A 167 6.30 -8.94 9.21
N ASP A 168 6.65 -9.70 8.17
CA ASP A 168 7.39 -9.20 7.01
C ASP A 168 6.54 -8.28 6.11
N GLN A 169 5.24 -8.52 6.02
CA GLN A 169 4.30 -7.61 5.36
C GLN A 169 4.13 -6.30 6.12
N GLU A 170 4.11 -6.33 7.46
CA GLU A 170 4.08 -5.12 8.28
C GLU A 170 5.34 -4.28 8.10
N ILE A 171 6.51 -4.92 8.09
CA ILE A 171 7.80 -4.28 7.79
C ILE A 171 7.75 -3.64 6.40
N LEU A 172 7.29 -4.39 5.39
CA LEU A 172 7.16 -3.89 4.02
C LEU A 172 6.26 -2.64 3.94
N VAL A 173 5.10 -2.64 4.59
CA VAL A 173 4.22 -1.46 4.66
C VAL A 173 4.94 -0.29 5.34
N GLY A 174 5.66 -0.56 6.44
CA GLY A 174 6.47 0.44 7.13
C GLY A 174 7.52 1.07 6.20
N PHE A 175 8.21 0.27 5.40
CA PHE A 175 9.23 0.74 4.47
C PHE A 175 8.63 1.49 3.27
N LEU A 176 7.58 0.96 2.63
CA LEU A 176 6.91 1.63 1.52
C LEU A 176 6.37 3.01 1.92
N THR A 177 5.86 3.17 3.14
CA THR A 177 5.31 4.44 3.63
C THR A 177 6.36 5.41 4.16
N SER A 178 7.48 4.92 4.68
CA SER A 178 8.57 5.77 5.20
C SER A 178 9.65 6.08 4.16
N LEU A 179 9.60 5.47 2.97
CA LEU A 179 10.61 5.65 1.93
C LEU A 179 10.94 7.11 1.63
N PRO A 180 9.97 8.02 1.35
CA PRO A 180 10.32 9.39 1.01
C PRO A 180 11.06 10.13 2.13
N SER A 181 10.61 9.97 3.38
CA SER A 181 11.22 10.66 4.52
C SER A 181 12.58 10.07 4.88
N LYS A 182 12.74 8.74 4.81
CA LYS A 182 14.00 8.07 5.09
C LYS A 182 15.07 8.40 4.04
N MET A 183 14.70 8.39 2.76
CA MET A 183 15.63 8.74 1.67
C MET A 183 15.99 10.23 1.71
N ALA A 184 15.02 11.13 1.92
CA ALA A 184 15.31 12.56 2.06
C ALA A 184 16.27 12.85 3.24
N ASN A 185 16.06 12.21 4.39
CA ASN A 185 16.94 12.38 5.55
C ASN A 185 18.35 11.82 5.31
N LYS A 186 18.44 10.70 4.59
CA LYS A 186 19.69 10.01 4.31
C LYS A 186 20.52 10.72 3.24
N LEU A 187 19.91 11.08 2.11
CA LEU A 187 20.57 11.64 0.93
C LEU A 187 20.63 13.17 0.94
N ARG A 188 19.74 13.83 1.69
CA ARG A 188 19.67 15.30 1.79
C ARG A 188 19.63 15.96 0.41
N GLN A 189 20.68 16.67 0.02
CA GLN A 189 20.78 17.39 -1.25
C GLN A 189 21.05 16.47 -2.45
N GLU A 190 21.51 15.23 -2.22
CA GLU A 190 21.72 14.23 -3.26
C GLU A 190 20.48 13.34 -3.49
N ASN A 191 19.33 13.71 -2.90
CA ASN A 191 18.11 12.93 -3.01
C ASN A 191 17.51 13.07 -4.42
N SER A 192 17.29 11.94 -5.10
CA SER A 192 16.62 11.92 -6.40
C SER A 192 15.13 12.26 -6.30
N ASP A 193 14.60 12.84 -7.37
CA ASP A 193 13.17 13.10 -7.58
C ASP A 193 12.32 11.84 -7.43
N ALA A 194 12.87 10.66 -7.74
CA ALA A 194 12.18 9.38 -7.61
C ALA A 194 11.73 9.08 -6.17
N PHE A 195 12.43 9.63 -5.17
CA PHE A 195 12.12 9.45 -3.75
C PHE A 195 11.26 10.57 -3.18
N LEU A 196 11.06 11.67 -3.91
CA LEU A 196 10.22 12.77 -3.43
C LEU A 196 8.75 12.32 -3.32
N PRO A 197 8.01 12.73 -2.26
CA PRO A 197 6.61 12.36 -2.11
C PRO A 197 5.75 12.66 -3.34
N GLN A 198 6.04 13.76 -4.04
CA GLN A 198 5.31 14.22 -5.22
C GLN A 198 5.48 13.28 -6.42
N SER A 199 6.58 12.55 -6.51
CA SER A 199 6.83 11.56 -7.58
C SER A 199 6.46 10.15 -7.14
N TYR A 200 6.88 9.78 -5.93
CA TYR A 200 6.75 8.42 -5.42
C TYR A 200 5.30 8.05 -5.07
N ILE A 201 4.54 8.95 -4.41
CA ILE A 201 3.17 8.62 -3.98
C ILE A 201 2.24 8.42 -5.19
N PRO A 202 2.26 9.26 -6.24
CA PRO A 202 1.51 8.98 -7.46
C PRO A 202 1.95 7.69 -8.18
N LEU A 203 3.24 7.37 -8.18
CA LEU A 203 3.75 6.13 -8.74
C LEU A 203 3.21 4.89 -7.98
N LEU A 204 3.24 4.94 -6.65
CA LEU A 204 2.68 3.89 -5.79
C LEU A 204 1.16 3.78 -5.99
N ALA A 205 0.46 4.91 -6.09
CA ALA A 205 -0.98 4.97 -6.37
C ALA A 205 -1.32 4.32 -7.72
N ALA A 206 -0.56 4.60 -8.78
CA ALA A 206 -0.74 3.95 -10.07
C ALA A 206 -0.52 2.43 -9.98
N SER A 207 0.47 1.99 -9.21
CA SER A 207 0.75 0.57 -8.99
C SER A 207 -0.35 -0.12 -8.16
N VAL A 208 -0.94 0.58 -7.19
CA VAL A 208 -2.12 0.11 -6.45
C VAL A 208 -3.29 -0.08 -7.41
N LEU A 209 -3.55 0.88 -8.31
CA LEU A 209 -4.63 0.76 -9.29
C LEU A 209 -4.45 -0.45 -10.21
N ASP A 210 -3.24 -0.69 -10.71
CA ASP A 210 -2.96 -1.86 -11.56
C ASP A 210 -3.17 -3.18 -10.81
N ASN A 211 -2.75 -3.22 -9.54
CA ASN A 211 -3.03 -4.37 -8.67
C ASN A 211 -4.54 -4.55 -8.43
N LEU A 212 -5.30 -3.46 -8.25
CA LEU A 212 -6.75 -3.55 -8.10
C LEU A 212 -7.44 -3.98 -9.40
N ASP A 213 -6.97 -3.57 -10.57
CA ASP A 213 -7.49 -4.06 -11.86
C ASP A 213 -7.26 -5.56 -12.00
N SER A 214 -6.08 -6.03 -11.61
CA SER A 214 -5.77 -7.48 -11.59
C SER A 214 -6.65 -8.22 -10.58
N SER A 215 -6.87 -7.63 -9.41
CA SER A 215 -7.75 -8.18 -8.36
C SER A 215 -9.19 -8.26 -8.84
N HIS A 216 -9.65 -7.25 -9.58
CA HIS A 216 -10.97 -7.21 -10.19
C HIS A 216 -11.14 -8.34 -11.22
N GLN A 217 -10.15 -8.57 -12.08
CA GLN A 217 -10.17 -9.68 -13.04
C GLN A 217 -10.29 -11.05 -12.34
N ILE A 218 -9.48 -11.29 -11.32
CA ILE A 218 -9.52 -12.55 -10.54
C ILE A 218 -10.89 -12.71 -9.84
N LEU A 219 -11.38 -11.65 -9.18
CA LEU A 219 -12.70 -11.67 -8.53
C LEU A 219 -13.84 -11.89 -9.53
N SER A 220 -13.73 -11.33 -10.74
CA SER A 220 -14.74 -11.51 -11.80
C SER A 220 -14.81 -12.96 -12.32
N GLN A 221 -13.73 -13.72 -12.16
CA GLN A 221 -13.66 -15.15 -12.47
C GLN A 221 -14.17 -16.03 -11.32
N GLY A 222 -14.61 -15.44 -10.20
CA GLY A 222 -15.10 -16.16 -9.02
C GLY A 222 -13.99 -16.63 -8.07
N GLU A 223 -12.75 -16.21 -8.30
CA GLU A 223 -11.62 -16.52 -7.43
C GLU A 223 -11.50 -15.48 -6.29
N ASN A 224 -10.87 -15.87 -5.18
CA ASN A 224 -10.71 -15.00 -4.00
C ASN A 224 -9.38 -14.23 -4.05
N VAL A 225 -9.45 -12.94 -3.70
CA VAL A 225 -8.28 -12.05 -3.57
C VAL A 225 -8.30 -11.37 -2.20
N SER A 226 -7.13 -11.28 -1.56
CA SER A 226 -6.95 -10.50 -0.34
C SER A 226 -6.64 -9.04 -0.67
N LEU A 227 -7.46 -8.13 -0.15
CA LEU A 227 -7.26 -6.69 -0.26
C LEU A 227 -6.70 -6.08 1.05
N HIS A 228 -6.39 -6.92 2.03
CA HIS A 228 -6.00 -6.48 3.37
C HIS A 228 -4.68 -5.72 3.37
N PHE A 229 -3.66 -6.23 2.68
CA PHE A 229 -2.37 -5.54 2.53
C PHE A 229 -2.54 -4.11 1.97
N ILE A 230 -3.36 -3.96 0.93
CA ILE A 230 -3.64 -2.66 0.31
C ILE A 230 -4.38 -1.74 1.28
N SER A 231 -5.36 -2.26 2.02
CA SER A 231 -6.10 -1.50 3.03
C SER A 231 -5.16 -0.97 4.12
N VAL A 232 -4.27 -1.82 4.64
CA VAL A 232 -3.30 -1.41 5.67
C VAL A 232 -2.29 -0.40 5.11
N LEU A 233 -1.82 -0.58 3.86
CA LEU A 233 -0.94 0.37 3.18
C LEU A 233 -1.59 1.76 3.06
N ILE A 234 -2.84 1.83 2.58
CA ILE A 234 -3.61 3.08 2.46
C ILE A 234 -3.78 3.74 3.83
N GLY A 235 -4.14 2.94 4.84
CA GLY A 235 -4.27 3.42 6.22
C GLY A 235 -2.97 4.02 6.75
N LYS A 236 -1.83 3.35 6.52
CA LYS A 236 -0.52 3.83 6.95
C LYS A 236 -0.08 5.09 6.20
N LEU A 237 -0.23 5.13 4.87
CA LEU A 237 0.05 6.31 4.04
C LEU A 237 -0.74 7.54 4.52
N SER A 238 -1.99 7.30 4.93
CA SER A 238 -2.85 8.36 5.41
C SER A 238 -2.38 8.92 6.75
N LEU A 239 -1.95 8.05 7.68
CA LEU A 239 -1.37 8.47 8.96
C LEU A 239 -0.02 9.18 8.82
N THR A 240 0.77 8.87 7.79
CA THR A 240 2.07 9.53 7.54
C THR A 240 1.93 10.87 6.80
N GLY A 241 0.70 11.34 6.53
CA GLY A 241 0.45 12.64 5.90
C GLY A 241 0.37 12.62 4.38
N TYR A 242 0.40 11.45 3.73
CA TYR A 242 0.32 11.32 2.26
C TYR A 242 -1.09 11.10 1.73
N ALA A 243 -2.11 11.23 2.58
CA ALA A 243 -3.49 10.91 2.24
C ALA A 243 -4.02 11.70 1.03
N ASN A 244 -3.83 13.02 1.01
CA ASN A 244 -4.32 13.86 -0.10
C ASN A 244 -3.63 13.49 -1.42
N LEU A 245 -2.29 13.42 -1.44
CA LEU A 245 -1.52 13.04 -2.63
C LEU A 245 -1.96 11.67 -3.17
N PHE A 246 -2.15 10.69 -2.29
CA PHE A 246 -2.61 9.37 -2.68
C PHE A 246 -4.03 9.40 -3.23
N VAL A 247 -4.98 10.01 -2.52
CA VAL A 247 -6.40 10.07 -2.91
C VAL A 247 -6.56 10.85 -4.22
N GLU A 248 -5.88 11.98 -4.39
CA GLU A 248 -5.90 12.76 -5.65
C GLU A 248 -5.42 11.92 -6.84
N ALA A 249 -4.42 11.06 -6.65
CA ALA A 249 -3.92 10.18 -7.70
C ALA A 249 -4.88 9.01 -8.01
N VAL A 250 -5.52 8.38 -7.02
CA VAL A 250 -6.37 7.20 -7.25
C VAL A 250 -7.84 7.55 -7.57
N LEU A 251 -8.36 8.62 -6.99
CA LEU A 251 -9.80 8.87 -6.93
C LEU A 251 -10.45 9.11 -8.30
N PRO A 252 -9.87 9.89 -9.24
CA PRO A 252 -10.47 10.08 -10.56
C PRO A 252 -10.67 8.75 -11.30
N HIS A 253 -9.69 7.85 -11.15
CA HIS A 253 -9.69 6.56 -11.83
C HIS A 253 -10.66 5.56 -11.17
N LEU A 254 -10.76 5.56 -9.83
CA LEU A 254 -11.76 4.74 -9.12
C LEU A 254 -13.18 5.23 -9.41
N CYS A 255 -13.42 6.54 -9.46
CA CYS A 255 -14.72 7.12 -9.80
C CYS A 255 -15.25 6.65 -11.17
N VAL A 256 -14.38 6.42 -12.16
CA VAL A 256 -14.79 5.87 -13.46
C VAL A 256 -15.18 4.40 -13.31
N ARG A 257 -14.39 3.61 -12.58
CA ARG A 257 -14.58 2.17 -12.42
C ARG A 257 -15.85 1.81 -11.65
N VAL A 258 -16.13 2.48 -10.53
CA VAL A 258 -17.33 2.22 -9.70
C VAL A 258 -18.65 2.55 -10.41
N ARG A 259 -18.61 3.35 -11.47
CA ARG A 259 -19.79 3.62 -12.32
C ARG A 259 -20.02 2.53 -13.35
N ARG A 260 -18.97 1.81 -13.76
CA ARG A 260 -19.04 0.80 -14.82
C ARG A 260 -19.44 -0.57 -14.28
N ASP A 261 -18.98 -0.93 -13.08
CA ASP A 261 -19.22 -2.25 -12.52
C ASP A 261 -19.33 -2.19 -10.99
N TYR A 262 -20.36 -2.87 -10.47
CA TYR A 262 -20.65 -2.96 -9.04
C TYR A 262 -19.55 -3.68 -8.24
N LEU A 263 -18.79 -4.60 -8.86
CA LEU A 263 -17.66 -5.25 -8.20
C LEU A 263 -16.62 -4.23 -7.71
N TRP A 264 -16.44 -3.13 -8.45
CA TRP A 264 -15.58 -2.02 -8.02
C TRP A 264 -16.09 -1.30 -6.79
N CYS A 265 -17.41 -1.24 -6.57
CA CYS A 265 -17.97 -0.67 -5.33
C CYS A 265 -17.52 -1.51 -4.12
N ARG A 266 -17.57 -2.84 -4.25
CA ARG A 266 -17.11 -3.78 -3.20
C ARG A 266 -15.61 -3.70 -2.97
N ILE A 267 -14.82 -3.55 -4.02
CA ILE A 267 -13.37 -3.35 -3.90
C ILE A 267 -13.08 -2.04 -3.15
N CYS A 268 -13.73 -0.93 -3.53
CA CYS A 268 -13.57 0.37 -2.88
C CYS A 268 -13.99 0.32 -1.40
N GLU A 269 -15.13 -0.28 -1.10
CA GLU A 269 -15.62 -0.50 0.26
C GLU A 269 -14.55 -1.20 1.12
N ARG A 270 -13.95 -2.28 0.59
CA ARG A 270 -12.91 -3.03 1.31
C ARG A 270 -11.64 -2.20 1.53
N ILE A 271 -11.08 -1.58 0.49
CA ILE A 271 -9.78 -0.89 0.62
C ILE A 271 -9.84 0.37 1.48
N PHE A 272 -10.98 1.06 1.54
CA PHE A 272 -11.14 2.29 2.33
C PHE A 272 -11.69 2.05 3.73
N LEU A 273 -12.43 0.96 3.97
CA LEU A 273 -13.08 0.71 5.26
C LEU A 273 -12.52 -0.47 6.04
N GLN A 274 -11.76 -1.37 5.44
CA GLN A 274 -11.02 -2.44 6.14
C GLN A 274 -9.60 -2.00 6.56
N VAL A 275 -9.39 -0.69 6.67
CA VAL A 275 -8.17 -0.14 7.27
C VAL A 275 -8.19 -0.33 8.79
N PRO A 276 -7.03 -0.36 9.47
CA PRO A 276 -7.01 -0.38 10.94
C PRO A 276 -7.83 0.79 11.50
N SER A 277 -8.60 0.56 12.57
CA SER A 277 -9.55 1.55 13.13
C SER A 277 -8.91 2.92 13.40
N ARG A 278 -7.68 2.93 13.92
CA ARG A 278 -6.88 4.15 14.14
C ARG A 278 -6.59 4.97 12.88
N CYS A 279 -6.62 4.34 11.70
CA CYS A 279 -6.39 4.98 10.41
C CYS A 279 -7.68 5.50 9.76
N LEU A 280 -8.85 5.04 10.21
CA LEU A 280 -10.12 5.25 9.50
C LEU A 280 -10.40 6.73 9.23
N GLU A 281 -10.23 7.60 10.23
CA GLU A 281 -10.44 9.04 10.05
C GLU A 281 -9.45 9.66 9.05
N ALA A 282 -8.18 9.28 9.12
CA ALA A 282 -7.14 9.80 8.23
C ALA A 282 -7.38 9.40 6.76
N VAL A 283 -8.06 8.28 6.53
CA VAL A 283 -8.43 7.79 5.20
C VAL A 283 -9.74 8.42 4.71
N VAL A 284 -10.76 8.43 5.57
CA VAL A 284 -12.12 8.86 5.21
C VAL A 284 -12.18 10.38 4.99
N VAL A 285 -11.53 11.19 5.82
CA VAL A 285 -11.63 12.65 5.71
C VAL A 285 -11.15 13.19 4.34
N PRO A 286 -9.95 12.83 3.85
CA PRO A 286 -9.51 13.20 2.50
C PRO A 286 -10.44 12.70 1.40
N LEU A 287 -10.95 11.47 1.52
CA LEU A 287 -11.89 10.89 0.57
C LEU A 287 -13.16 11.75 0.45
N PHE A 288 -13.77 12.14 1.57
CA PHE A 288 -14.96 13.00 1.58
C PHE A 288 -14.69 14.44 1.11
N ARG A 289 -13.48 14.95 1.29
CA ARG A 289 -13.10 16.27 0.79
C ARG A 289 -12.94 16.30 -0.73
N LEU A 290 -12.41 15.21 -1.30
CA LEU A 290 -12.02 15.14 -2.71
C LEU A 290 -13.09 14.50 -3.60
N ILE A 291 -14.01 13.71 -3.06
CA ILE A 291 -15.15 13.20 -3.83
C ILE A 291 -16.04 14.37 -4.27
N PRO A 292 -16.40 14.48 -5.56
CA PRO A 292 -17.16 15.63 -6.04
C PRO A 292 -18.65 15.57 -5.67
N TRP A 293 -19.20 14.40 -5.36
CA TRP A 293 -20.62 14.21 -5.11
C TRP A 293 -20.94 13.01 -4.19
N TYR A 294 -21.91 13.18 -3.29
CA TYR A 294 -22.30 12.18 -2.30
C TYR A 294 -22.78 10.85 -2.89
N GLY A 295 -23.32 10.82 -4.11
CA GLY A 295 -23.69 9.56 -4.74
C GLY A 295 -22.49 8.74 -5.22
N LEU A 296 -21.30 9.35 -5.34
CA LEU A 296 -20.05 8.58 -5.42
C LEU A 296 -19.61 8.07 -4.05
N VAL A 297 -19.83 8.83 -2.97
CA VAL A 297 -19.58 8.33 -1.61
C VAL A 297 -20.34 7.03 -1.36
N ASP A 298 -21.61 6.97 -1.80
CA ASP A 298 -22.41 5.75 -1.73
C ASP A 298 -21.76 4.56 -2.45
N LYS A 299 -21.15 4.78 -3.62
CA LYS A 299 -20.42 3.73 -4.36
C LYS A 299 -19.17 3.25 -3.63
N PHE A 300 -18.54 4.09 -2.81
CA PHE A 300 -17.34 3.74 -2.05
C PHE A 300 -17.66 3.09 -0.71
N LEU A 301 -18.76 3.47 -0.06
CA LEU A 301 -19.04 3.07 1.32
C LEU A 301 -20.28 2.18 1.48
N GLY A 302 -21.14 2.06 0.47
CA GLY A 302 -22.38 1.29 0.55
C GLY A 302 -23.17 1.58 1.85
N ASP A 303 -23.64 0.52 2.52
CA ASP A 303 -24.29 0.60 3.83
C ASP A 303 -23.33 0.37 5.00
N SER A 304 -22.01 0.51 4.82
CA SER A 304 -21.06 0.16 5.89
C SER A 304 -21.23 1.02 7.14
N VAL A 305 -21.79 2.23 7.05
CA VAL A 305 -22.08 3.07 8.24
C VAL A 305 -23.06 2.43 9.22
N LEU A 306 -23.91 1.50 8.75
CA LEU A 306 -24.86 0.79 9.62
C LEU A 306 -24.18 -0.30 10.45
N HIS A 307 -23.05 -0.82 9.97
CA HIS A 307 -22.39 -2.02 10.52
C HIS A 307 -21.03 -1.71 11.16
N ASN A 308 -20.37 -0.63 10.74
CA ASN A 308 -19.09 -0.18 11.25
C ASN A 308 -19.29 0.95 12.26
N THR A 309 -19.23 0.60 13.55
CA THR A 309 -19.43 1.55 14.67
C THR A 309 -18.44 2.71 14.66
N SER A 310 -17.19 2.46 14.24
CA SER A 310 -16.17 3.50 14.12
C SER A 310 -16.52 4.49 13.01
N LEU A 311 -17.02 4.00 11.87
CA LEU A 311 -17.50 4.83 10.78
C LEU A 311 -18.76 5.61 11.17
N LYS A 312 -19.71 4.97 11.86
CA LYS A 312 -20.92 5.64 12.39
C LYS A 312 -20.54 6.80 13.31
N MET A 313 -19.70 6.55 14.32
CA MET A 313 -19.23 7.59 15.24
C MET A 313 -18.47 8.71 14.52
N LEU A 314 -17.65 8.36 13.52
CA LEU A 314 -16.92 9.34 12.73
C LEU A 314 -17.88 10.27 11.97
N LEU A 315 -18.78 9.69 11.17
CA LEU A 315 -19.65 10.44 10.25
C LEU A 315 -20.82 11.13 10.96
N CYS A 316 -21.42 10.49 11.97
CA CYS A 316 -22.63 11.02 12.62
C CYS A 316 -22.31 11.93 13.82
N THR A 317 -21.08 11.91 14.33
CA THR A 317 -20.71 12.67 15.54
C THR A 317 -19.43 13.46 15.31
N LYS A 318 -18.29 12.80 15.15
CA LYS A 318 -16.98 13.47 15.22
C LYS A 318 -16.81 14.53 14.15
N LEU A 319 -17.10 14.21 12.89
CA LEU A 319 -16.91 15.14 11.76
C LEU A 319 -17.96 16.25 11.70
N LEU A 320 -19.11 16.09 12.34
CA LEU A 320 -20.21 17.06 12.30
C LEU A 320 -20.27 17.96 13.54
N LEU A 321 -19.89 17.44 14.71
CA LEU A 321 -20.03 18.14 15.99
C LEU A 321 -18.71 18.59 16.61
N HIS A 322 -17.61 17.86 16.37
CA HIS A 322 -16.34 18.07 17.08
C HIS A 322 -15.21 18.58 16.20
N ARG A 323 -15.42 18.66 14.89
CA ARG A 323 -14.40 19.10 13.93
C ARG A 323 -14.96 20.19 13.04
N THR A 324 -14.12 21.20 12.79
CA THR A 324 -14.37 22.22 11.76
C THR A 324 -13.42 22.01 10.59
N PHE A 325 -13.89 22.30 9.37
CA PHE A 325 -13.10 22.29 8.16
C PHE A 325 -13.09 23.70 7.55
N PRO A 326 -11.93 24.20 7.05
CA PRO A 326 -11.86 25.51 6.40
C PRO A 326 -12.83 25.66 5.22
N GLU A 327 -12.98 24.59 4.43
CA GLU A 327 -13.90 24.52 3.29
C GLU A 327 -14.92 23.40 3.51
N PRO A 328 -15.98 23.65 4.32
CA PRO A 328 -16.84 22.59 4.81
C PRO A 328 -17.90 22.16 3.80
N LYS A 329 -18.12 22.94 2.73
CA LYS A 329 -19.23 22.75 1.78
C LYS A 329 -19.25 21.33 1.21
N THR A 330 -18.16 20.90 0.55
CA THR A 330 -18.08 19.58 -0.09
C THR A 330 -18.18 18.46 0.94
N THR A 331 -17.42 18.55 2.03
CA THR A 331 -17.41 17.53 3.09
C THR A 331 -18.79 17.36 3.72
N LEU A 332 -19.48 18.44 4.09
CA LEU A 332 -20.82 18.39 4.68
C LEU A 332 -21.84 17.82 3.69
N HIS A 333 -21.82 18.25 2.42
CA HIS A 333 -22.72 17.70 1.40
C HIS A 333 -22.47 16.20 1.18
N ASN A 334 -21.21 15.78 1.20
CA ASN A 334 -20.85 14.38 1.03
C ASN A 334 -21.27 13.51 2.22
N ILE A 335 -21.06 13.97 3.47
CA ILE A 335 -21.48 13.24 4.67
C ILE A 335 -23.00 13.17 4.75
N ILE A 336 -23.67 14.33 4.74
CA ILE A 336 -25.12 14.40 4.96
C ILE A 336 -25.88 13.80 3.78
N GLY A 337 -25.42 14.06 2.54
CA GLY A 337 -25.98 13.46 1.34
C GLY A 337 -25.84 11.94 1.30
N TYR A 338 -24.74 11.39 1.84
CA TYR A 338 -24.57 9.94 1.96
C TYR A 338 -25.53 9.31 2.97
N LEU A 339 -25.79 9.99 4.10
CA LEU A 339 -26.78 9.54 5.09
C LEU A 339 -28.22 9.65 4.56
N SER A 340 -28.50 10.63 3.68
CA SER A 340 -29.83 10.87 3.13
C SER A 340 -30.16 10.05 1.88
N SER A 341 -29.15 9.50 1.19
CA SER A 341 -29.31 8.94 -0.16
C SER A 341 -30.10 7.62 -0.21
N PHE A 342 -30.15 6.83 0.86
CA PHE A 342 -30.86 5.56 0.91
C PHE A 342 -31.75 5.43 2.14
N HIS A 343 -32.90 4.76 1.97
CA HIS A 343 -33.91 4.57 3.01
C HIS A 343 -33.37 3.83 4.24
N THR A 344 -32.44 2.89 4.06
CA THR A 344 -31.76 2.15 5.12
C THR A 344 -30.99 3.06 6.09
N ARG A 345 -30.52 4.23 5.62
CA ARG A 345 -29.69 5.17 6.39
C ARG A 345 -30.43 6.42 6.83
N ARG A 346 -31.66 6.68 6.35
CA ARG A 346 -32.41 7.90 6.69
C ARG A 346 -32.60 8.11 8.19
N HIS A 347 -32.74 7.04 8.97
CA HIS A 347 -32.83 7.17 10.43
C HIS A 347 -31.58 7.84 11.04
N LEU A 348 -30.39 7.63 10.45
CA LEU A 348 -29.16 8.31 10.88
C LEU A 348 -29.17 9.80 10.54
N LEU A 349 -29.75 10.20 9.41
CA LEU A 349 -29.92 11.62 9.07
C LEU A 349 -30.77 12.33 10.13
N ILE A 350 -31.86 11.70 10.57
CA ILE A 350 -32.74 12.24 11.62
C ILE A 350 -31.97 12.32 12.94
N GLU A 351 -31.28 11.25 13.34
CA GLU A 351 -30.43 11.21 14.55
C GLU A 351 -29.39 12.34 14.56
N VAL A 352 -28.69 12.53 13.44
CA VAL A 352 -27.71 13.61 13.24
C VAL A 352 -28.35 14.99 13.34
N SER A 353 -29.50 15.19 12.69
CA SER A 353 -30.22 16.47 12.69
C SER A 353 -30.63 16.89 14.10
N LEU A 354 -31.21 15.96 14.86
CA LEU A 354 -31.59 16.18 16.26
C LEU A 354 -30.38 16.44 17.15
N SER A 355 -29.28 15.70 16.94
CA SER A 355 -28.03 15.90 17.68
C SER A 355 -27.43 17.29 17.45
N LEU A 356 -27.39 17.72 16.18
CA LEU A 356 -26.94 19.06 15.81
C LEU A 356 -27.83 20.14 16.42
N LEU A 357 -29.16 19.99 16.38
CA LEU A 357 -30.11 20.95 16.99
C LEU A 357 -29.91 21.04 18.50
N ARG A 358 -29.71 19.90 19.16
CA ARG A 358 -29.47 19.86 20.61
C ARG A 358 -28.20 20.59 21.00
N VAL A 359 -27.12 20.44 20.23
CA VAL A 359 -25.85 21.15 20.50
C VAL A 359 -25.97 22.63 20.15
N TRP A 360 -26.63 22.96 19.05
CA TRP A 360 -26.83 24.35 18.61
C TRP A 360 -27.72 25.15 19.57
N GLY A 361 -28.83 24.55 20.06
CA GLY A 361 -29.80 25.23 20.94
C GLY A 361 -29.45 25.20 22.43
N ASN A 362 -28.40 24.50 22.86
CA ASN A 362 -28.04 24.41 24.27
C ASN A 362 -27.34 25.69 24.75
N ALA A 363 -27.94 26.38 25.72
CA ALA A 363 -27.43 27.62 26.30
C ALA A 363 -26.01 27.51 26.85
N SER A 364 -25.64 26.34 27.39
CA SER A 364 -24.27 26.08 27.87
C SER A 364 -23.30 25.86 26.71
N SER A 365 -23.73 25.16 25.65
CA SER A 365 -22.93 24.94 24.45
C SER A 365 -22.63 26.26 23.73
N MET A 366 -23.61 27.17 23.62
CA MET A 366 -23.41 28.49 23.03
C MET A 366 -22.36 29.35 23.76
N ARG A 367 -22.14 29.13 25.06
CA ARG A 367 -21.14 29.88 25.85
C ARG A 367 -19.72 29.34 25.71
N HIS A 368 -19.55 28.07 25.34
CA HIS A 368 -18.26 27.37 25.34
C HIS A 368 -17.77 26.93 23.96
N ILE A 369 -18.63 26.96 22.95
CA ILE A 369 -18.27 26.67 21.56
C ILE A 369 -17.70 27.93 20.90
N SER A 370 -16.63 27.79 20.12
CA SER A 370 -16.09 28.90 19.34
C SER A 370 -17.07 29.36 18.26
N ALA A 371 -17.02 30.64 17.87
CA ALA A 371 -17.87 31.16 16.80
C ALA A 371 -17.71 30.37 15.50
N GLU A 372 -16.49 29.91 15.19
CA GLU A 372 -16.19 29.09 14.02
C GLU A 372 -16.91 27.74 14.05
N GLN A 373 -16.86 27.04 15.20
CA GLN A 373 -17.53 25.74 15.36
C GLN A 373 -19.06 25.90 15.37
N HIS A 374 -19.58 26.98 15.97
CA HIS A 374 -21.01 27.28 15.94
C HIS A 374 -21.51 27.56 14.51
N LEU A 375 -20.73 28.31 13.72
CA LEU A 375 -21.00 28.55 12.30
C LEU A 375 -20.95 27.24 11.51
N TYR A 376 -19.98 26.37 11.78
CA TYR A 376 -19.88 25.06 11.15
C TYR A 376 -21.11 24.18 11.42
N ILE A 377 -21.54 24.08 12.69
CA ILE A 377 -22.76 23.35 13.08
C ILE A 377 -24.00 23.95 12.41
N SER A 378 -24.10 25.28 12.36
CA SER A 378 -25.20 25.98 11.67
C SER A 378 -25.25 25.61 10.19
N ARG A 379 -24.10 25.54 9.50
CA ARG A 379 -24.00 25.09 8.11
C ARG A 379 -24.44 23.63 7.95
N ALA A 380 -24.00 22.74 8.84
CA ALA A 380 -24.39 21.33 8.83
C ALA A 380 -25.90 21.16 9.02
N LEU A 381 -26.52 21.93 9.92
CA LEU A 381 -27.97 21.95 10.13
C LEU A 381 -28.72 22.37 8.87
N VAL A 382 -28.33 23.47 8.24
CA VAL A 382 -28.96 23.93 6.99
C VAL A 382 -28.89 22.86 5.90
N VAL A 383 -27.75 22.17 5.76
CA VAL A 383 -27.63 21.06 4.81
C VAL A 383 -28.56 19.90 5.19
N CYS A 384 -28.63 19.51 6.47
CA CYS A 384 -29.56 18.47 6.94
C CYS A 384 -31.02 18.81 6.60
N MET A 385 -31.46 20.03 6.90
CA MET A 385 -32.82 20.49 6.62
C MET A 385 -33.16 20.44 5.13
N GLY A 386 -32.18 20.67 4.25
CA GLY A 386 -32.35 20.54 2.81
C GLY A 386 -32.58 19.09 2.33
N TYR A 387 -32.18 18.08 3.11
CA TYR A 387 -32.35 16.66 2.77
C TYR A 387 -33.52 15.96 3.48
N LEU A 388 -34.10 16.58 4.52
CA LEU A 388 -35.29 16.07 5.20
C LEU A 388 -36.52 16.24 4.29
N ASN A 389 -37.35 15.21 4.19
CA ASN A 389 -38.64 15.29 3.51
C ASN A 389 -39.73 15.92 4.41
N GLU A 390 -40.85 16.34 3.83
CA GLU A 390 -41.92 17.01 4.59
C GLU A 390 -42.50 16.15 5.73
N LYS A 391 -42.56 14.82 5.55
CA LYS A 391 -43.03 13.90 6.59
C LYS A 391 -42.06 13.83 7.78
N GLU A 392 -40.76 13.83 7.50
CA GLU A 392 -39.69 13.83 8.52
C GLU A 392 -39.63 15.16 9.28
N LYS A 393 -40.01 16.27 8.63
CA LYS A 393 -40.17 17.58 9.27
C LYS A 393 -41.38 17.61 10.19
N SER A 394 -42.54 17.15 9.71
CA SER A 394 -43.80 17.17 10.50
C SER A 394 -43.84 16.14 11.62
N ALA A 395 -43.16 14.99 11.47
CA ALA A 395 -43.17 13.93 12.49
C ALA A 395 -42.41 14.28 13.78
N ASN A 396 -41.65 15.38 13.78
CA ASN A 396 -40.89 15.87 14.94
C ASN A 396 -41.46 17.20 15.51
N GLU A 397 -42.69 17.58 15.14
CA GLU A 397 -43.43 18.72 15.72
C GLU A 397 -44.12 18.37 17.06
N GLY A 398 -43.66 17.32 17.75
CA GLY A 398 -44.21 16.85 19.03
C GLY A 398 -43.38 17.27 20.25
#